data_AF-A0A9Q0MQ99-F1
#
_entry.id   AF-A0A9Q0MQ99-F1
#
_cell.length_a   1.000
_cell.length_b   1.000
_cell.length_c   1.000
_cell.angle_alpha   90.00
_cell.angle_beta   90.00
_cell.angle_gamma   90.00
#
_symmetry.space_group_name_H-M   'P 1'
#
loop_
_entity.id
_entity.type
_entity.pdbx_description
1 polymer ?
#
loop_
_entity_poly.entity_id
_entity_poly.type
_entity_poly.pdbx_seq_one_letter_code
_entity_poly.pdbx_strand_id
1 'polypeptide(L)'
;NGFVECAPPENCPAVDDCYMLEKKEGCCEKCKDCIYKGIMYPSGAEWSDSDDPCSSLKCLAGVVTETNLQCYTPCNTPLPPRPGQCCPTCI
;
A
#
# COMPACT_ATOMS: atom_id res chain seq x y z
N ASN A 1 -26.62 9.21 30.29
CA ASN A 1 -26.84 9.62 28.88
C ASN A 1 -25.88 10.73 28.55
N GLY A 2 -24.73 10.41 27.95
CA GLY A 2 -23.76 11.39 27.47
C GLY A 2 -23.87 11.49 25.95
N PHE A 3 -23.90 12.71 25.41
CA PHE A 3 -23.83 12.95 23.97
C PHE A 3 -22.36 13.02 23.58
N VAL A 4 -21.99 12.30 22.51
CA VAL A 4 -20.70 12.47 21.86
C VAL A 4 -20.81 13.66 20.90
N GLU A 5 -20.08 14.73 21.19
CA GLU A 5 -19.95 15.85 20.25
C GLU A 5 -18.78 15.57 19.31
N CYS A 6 -19.05 15.68 18.01
CA CYS A 6 -18.01 15.48 17.01
C CYS A 6 -17.11 16.70 16.88
N ALA A 7 -15.82 16.43 16.72
CA ALA A 7 -14.87 17.47 16.36
C ALA A 7 -15.30 18.13 15.04
N PRO A 8 -15.13 19.46 14.89
CA PRO A 8 -15.38 20.13 13.62
C PRO A 8 -14.55 19.52 12.49
N PRO A 9 -15.08 19.45 11.25
CA PRO A 9 -14.40 18.81 10.12
C PRO A 9 -13.02 19.41 9.78
N GLU A 10 -12.75 20.66 10.18
CA GLU A 10 -11.43 21.29 10.07
C GLU A 10 -10.34 20.63 10.94
N ASN A 11 -10.73 19.85 11.95
CA ASN A 11 -9.81 19.09 12.79
C ASN A 11 -9.57 17.67 12.27
N CYS A 12 -10.19 17.29 11.15
CA CYS A 12 -9.97 16.01 10.51
C CYS A 12 -8.71 16.04 9.65
N PRO A 13 -7.93 14.95 9.62
CA PRO A 13 -6.78 14.86 8.74
C PRO A 13 -7.23 14.98 7.28
N ALA A 14 -6.44 15.69 6.47
CA ALA A 14 -6.69 15.79 5.04
C ALA A 14 -6.67 14.40 4.42
N VAL A 15 -7.67 14.13 3.59
CA VAL A 15 -7.82 12.87 2.87
C VAL A 15 -7.51 13.11 1.39
N ASP A 16 -6.32 13.68 1.12
CA ASP A 16 -5.85 13.93 -0.23
C ASP A 16 -5.72 12.61 -1.02
N ASP A 17 -6.09 12.62 -2.31
CA ASP A 17 -6.10 11.46 -3.21
C ASP A 17 -6.98 10.27 -2.77
N CYS A 18 -8.08 10.54 -2.06
CA CYS A 18 -9.03 9.52 -1.63
C CYS A 18 -10.29 9.43 -2.49
N TYR A 19 -10.43 8.36 -3.26
CA TYR A 19 -11.62 8.12 -4.11
C TYR A 19 -12.76 7.37 -3.40
N MET A 20 -12.47 6.70 -2.28
CA MET A 20 -13.46 5.99 -1.46
C MET A 20 -13.26 6.27 0.02
N LEU A 21 -14.23 6.98 0.60
CA LEU A 21 -14.29 7.27 2.03
C LEU A 21 -15.17 6.22 2.74
N GLU A 22 -14.72 5.75 3.89
CA GLU A 22 -15.54 5.00 4.82
C GLU A 22 -16.13 5.93 5.87
N LYS A 23 -17.46 6.07 5.85
CA LYS A 23 -18.23 6.57 6.99
C LYS A 23 -18.38 5.45 8.01
N LYS A 24 -17.38 5.29 8.87
CA LYS A 24 -17.54 4.49 10.10
C LYS A 24 -17.92 5.39 11.26
N GLU A 25 -18.43 4.79 12.34
CA GLU A 25 -18.81 5.38 13.64
C GLU A 25 -17.67 6.25 14.24
N GLY A 26 -17.49 7.45 13.71
CA GLY A 26 -16.39 8.34 14.01
C GLY A 26 -16.59 9.70 13.34
N CYS A 27 -16.01 10.73 13.92
CA CYS A 27 -16.27 12.11 13.50
C CYS A 27 -15.51 12.53 12.23
N CYS A 28 -14.47 11.78 11.87
CA CYS A 28 -13.68 12.03 10.67
C CYS A 28 -13.80 10.89 9.68
N GLU A 29 -13.99 11.26 8.42
CA GLU A 29 -13.92 10.33 7.30
C GLU A 29 -12.49 9.82 7.17
N LYS A 30 -12.35 8.55 6.81
CA LYS A 30 -11.06 7.92 6.52
C LYS A 30 -11.14 7.28 5.16
N CYS A 31 -10.01 7.21 4.46
CA CYS A 31 -9.94 6.36 3.29
C CYS A 31 -10.19 4.91 3.65
N LYS A 32 -10.89 4.22 2.76
CA LYS A 32 -11.12 2.80 2.87
C LYS A 32 -9.81 2.01 2.93
N ASP A 33 -9.70 1.12 3.91
CA ASP A 33 -8.56 0.21 4.04
C ASP A 33 -8.67 -0.94 3.02
N CYS A 34 -7.55 -1.61 2.75
CA CYS A 34 -7.50 -2.76 1.83
C CYS A 34 -7.44 -4.08 2.58
N ILE A 35 -7.91 -5.15 1.92
CA ILE A 35 -7.66 -6.53 2.36
C ILE A 35 -6.84 -7.22 1.27
N TYR A 36 -5.64 -7.67 1.62
CA TYR A 36 -4.75 -8.40 0.72
C TYR A 36 -4.32 -9.70 1.40
N LYS A 37 -4.51 -10.84 0.73
CA LYS A 37 -4.24 -12.19 1.27
C LYS A 37 -4.82 -12.42 2.69
N GLY A 38 -5.99 -11.82 2.97
CA GLY A 38 -6.67 -11.91 4.27
C GLY A 38 -6.13 -10.98 5.37
N ILE A 39 -5.11 -10.18 5.09
CA ILE A 39 -4.53 -9.19 6.01
C ILE A 39 -5.07 -7.80 5.66
N MET A 40 -5.38 -7.01 6.70
CA MET A 40 -5.86 -5.64 6.54
C MET A 40 -4.68 -4.67 6.46
N TYR A 41 -4.68 -3.82 5.43
CA TYR A 41 -3.66 -2.80 5.20
C TYR A 41 -4.31 -1.42 5.24
N PRO A 42 -3.76 -0.47 6.03
CA PRO A 42 -4.29 0.87 6.07
C PRO A 42 -4.13 1.56 4.72
N SER A 43 -5.09 2.41 4.34
CA SER A 43 -4.94 3.24 3.14
C SER A 43 -3.67 4.09 3.23
N GLY A 44 -2.88 4.10 2.16
CA GLY A 44 -1.55 4.71 2.09
C GLY A 44 -0.40 3.75 2.40
N ALA A 45 -0.66 2.52 2.86
CA ALA A 45 0.39 1.54 3.11
C ALA A 45 1.07 1.09 1.82
N GLU A 46 2.39 0.87 1.92
CA GLU A 46 3.24 0.30 0.87
C GLU A 46 4.04 -0.87 1.46
N TRP A 47 4.10 -2.00 0.76
CA TRP A 47 4.81 -3.20 1.23
C TRP A 47 5.32 -4.04 0.06
N SER A 48 6.36 -4.84 0.28
CA SER A 48 6.84 -5.82 -0.69
C SER A 48 6.07 -7.13 -0.58
N ASP A 49 5.88 -7.83 -1.70
CA ASP A 49 5.29 -9.17 -1.65
C ASP A 49 6.27 -10.17 -1.01
N SER A 50 5.76 -11.05 -0.16
CA SER A 50 6.57 -12.09 0.50
C SER A 50 6.95 -13.23 -0.44
N ASP A 51 6.15 -13.47 -1.48
CA ASP A 51 6.32 -14.53 -2.46
C ASP A 51 7.11 -14.05 -3.68
N ASP A 52 7.08 -12.74 -4.00
CA ASP A 52 7.83 -12.15 -5.10
C ASP A 52 8.64 -10.88 -4.69
N PRO A 53 9.99 -10.94 -4.63
CA PRO A 53 10.82 -9.78 -4.31
C PRO A 53 10.80 -8.69 -5.38
N CYS A 54 10.24 -8.98 -6.57
CA CYS A 54 10.06 -8.01 -7.64
C CYS A 54 8.76 -7.20 -7.52
N SER A 55 7.81 -7.64 -6.69
CA SER A 55 6.53 -6.98 -6.52
C SER A 55 6.51 -6.04 -5.31
N SER A 56 6.08 -4.80 -5.56
CA SER A 56 5.71 -3.82 -4.53
C SER A 56 4.22 -3.55 -4.62
N LEU A 57 3.54 -3.53 -3.49
CA LEU A 57 2.11 -3.30 -3.38
C LEU A 57 1.83 -2.01 -2.63
N LYS A 58 0.76 -1.33 -3.04
CA LYS A 58 0.24 -0.13 -2.39
C LYS A 58 -1.25 -0.27 -2.15
N CYS A 59 -1.69 0.04 -0.95
CA CYS A 59 -3.10 0.20 -0.63
C CYS A 59 -3.49 1.67 -0.77
N LEU A 60 -4.54 1.96 -1.54
CA LEU A 60 -5.13 3.28 -1.59
C LEU A 60 -6.65 3.18 -1.77
N ALA A 61 -7.41 3.75 -0.83
CA ALA A 61 -8.86 3.84 -0.90
C ALA A 61 -9.55 2.49 -1.24
N GLY A 62 -9.12 1.41 -0.58
CA GLY A 62 -9.66 0.07 -0.74
C GLY A 62 -9.18 -0.68 -1.98
N VAL A 63 -8.27 -0.10 -2.77
CA VAL A 63 -7.66 -0.70 -3.95
C VAL A 63 -6.22 -1.07 -3.64
N VAL A 64 -5.85 -2.31 -3.95
CA VAL A 64 -4.45 -2.77 -3.90
C VAL A 64 -3.88 -2.67 -5.30
N THR A 65 -2.86 -1.84 -5.47
CA THR A 65 -2.11 -1.73 -6.72
C THR A 65 -0.79 -2.48 -6.56
N GLU A 66 -0.53 -3.42 -7.47
CA GLU A 66 0.75 -4.12 -7.56
C GLU A 66 1.62 -3.48 -8.65
N THR A 67 2.89 -3.26 -8.35
CA THR A 67 3.91 -2.78 -9.28
C THR A 67 5.02 -3.81 -9.33
N ASN A 68 5.30 -4.33 -10.53
CA ASN A 68 6.32 -5.34 -10.72
C ASN A 68 7.57 -4.73 -11.35
N LEU A 69 8.73 -4.96 -10.72
CA LEU A 69 10.03 -4.50 -11.19
C LEU A 69 10.54 -5.39 -12.31
N GLN A 70 10.79 -4.78 -13.48
CA GLN A 70 11.39 -5.46 -14.62
C GLN A 70 12.86 -5.08 -14.75
N CYS A 71 13.75 -6.06 -14.61
CA CYS A 71 15.19 -5.85 -14.64
C CYS A 71 15.72 -5.97 -16.07
N TYR A 72 16.44 -4.94 -16.53
CA TYR A 72 17.22 -5.02 -17.76
C TYR A 72 18.70 -5.22 -17.43
N THR A 73 19.24 -6.37 -17.83
CA THR A 73 20.61 -6.79 -17.46
C THR A 73 21.39 -7.16 -18.71
N PRO A 74 21.95 -6.18 -19.46
CA PRO A 74 22.64 -6.41 -20.73
C PRO A 74 24.07 -6.91 -20.50
N CYS A 75 24.22 -8.17 -20.09
CA CYS A 75 25.53 -8.82 -20.03
C CYS A 75 25.45 -10.29 -20.47
N ASN A 76 26.59 -10.83 -20.90
CA ASN A 76 26.67 -12.19 -21.45
C ASN A 76 26.37 -13.28 -20.40
N THR A 77 26.77 -13.03 -19.14
CA THR A 77 26.64 -14.03 -18.06
C THR A 77 26.18 -13.35 -16.76
N PRO A 78 24.87 -13.10 -16.60
CA PRO A 78 24.34 -12.55 -15.36
C PRO A 78 24.42 -13.57 -14.21
N LEU A 79 24.77 -13.08 -13.03
CA LEU A 79 24.66 -13.81 -11.78
C LEU A 79 23.23 -13.76 -11.25
N PRO A 80 22.73 -14.85 -10.65
CA PRO A 80 21.40 -14.87 -10.06
C PRO A 80 21.27 -13.80 -8.96
N PRO A 81 20.07 -13.23 -8.76
CA PRO A 81 19.81 -12.32 -7.67
C PRO A 81 20.11 -12.98 -6.31
N ARG A 82 20.53 -12.16 -5.34
CA ARG A 82 20.70 -12.62 -3.96
C ARG A 82 19.32 -12.94 -3.34
N PRO A 83 19.25 -13.81 -2.32
CA PRO A 83 18.01 -14.04 -1.59
C PRO A 83 17.37 -12.71 -1.15
N GLY A 84 16.11 -12.50 -1.51
CA GLY A 84 15.36 -11.27 -1.23
C GLY A 84 15.61 -10.10 -2.19
N GLN A 85 16.46 -10.26 -3.21
CA GLN A 85 16.60 -9.28 -4.29
C GLN A 85 15.86 -9.74 -5.55
N CYS A 86 15.32 -8.78 -6.29
CA CYS A 86 14.67 -9.04 -7.57
C CYS A 86 15.68 -9.21 -8.71
N CYS A 87 16.62 -8.28 -8.86
CA CYS A 87 17.41 -8.19 -10.09
C CYS A 87 18.72 -8.98 -10.05
N PRO A 88 19.09 -9.65 -11.16
CA PRO A 88 20.41 -10.24 -11.33
C PRO A 88 21.49 -9.17 -11.49
N THR A 89 22.74 -9.54 -11.22
CA THR A 89 23.90 -8.65 -11.34
C THR A 89 24.90 -9.17 -12.36
N CYS A 90 25.73 -8.30 -12.94
CA CYS A 90 26.82 -8.71 -13.84
C CYS A 90 28.16 -8.74 -13.11
N ILE A 91 29.11 -9.50 -13.65
CA ILE A 91 30.53 -9.47 -13.26
C ILE A 91 31.34 -8.55 -14.16
#